data_AF-A0A662T5A9-F1
#
_entry.id   AF-A0A662T5A9-F1
#
_cell.length_a   1.000
_cell.length_b   1.000
_cell.length_c   1.000
_cell.angle_alpha   90.00
_cell.angle_beta   90.00
_cell.angle_gamma   90.00
#
_symmetry.space_group_name_H-M   'P 1'
#
loop_
_entity.id
_entity.type
_entity.pdbx_description
1 polymer ?
#
loop_
_entity_poly.entity_id
_entity_poly.type
_entity_poly.pdbx_seq_one_letter_code
_entity_poly.pdbx_strand_id
1 'polypeptide(L)'
;MDFKKIEKNAVINPEFTFFNGKMRRKTKILSSLALLAVILLGCVLIIQRGLEKPEGKFETITYPLSINYMAFKPRLEEISAFRASAPTYPLPLNLNLVENLEQVSSLLNQEALSKLKLNGFVVIRGNFTDISEVYRQLREAGIPAYISTDSVLFIYHVFFESILMDLEENHFCPALKELLSSLVEEAEVVYERLPEGSLAKRAAYLDLAYLSVAYKLLDPSFAPPPSVSSLVNEELKLINEAKEVERKSPIFGYEEDYTQYKPRGHYTTSDLFKRYFKAMMWLGRMRFEANDPLYPELARVQTAQALILVYLLLETDVKDLNASAFSLWEGIYLPTSFIVGSSDDLTVYDYIEVMKDVYGGEFTPLSVNDDEKLLKFQQLVIERDKSRIVNAPWWPEERPRMAGLRFMGQRFIIDGYIHQELCYPKVKGRTMVKGLDVMAALGSKRAEELLESEKEYPGYEEQL
;
A
#
# COMPACT_ATOMS: atom_id res chain seq x y z
N MET A 1 40.32 5.35 -17.85
CA MET A 1 41.49 5.71 -18.66
C MET A 1 41.29 5.17 -20.07
N ASP A 2 41.04 6.08 -21.01
CA ASP A 2 41.27 6.07 -22.46
C ASP A 2 40.94 4.89 -23.39
N PHE A 3 39.89 5.13 -24.21
CA PHE A 3 39.91 5.36 -25.66
C PHE A 3 40.46 4.29 -26.67
N LYS A 4 39.50 3.79 -27.47
CA LYS A 4 39.38 3.87 -28.95
C LYS A 4 40.10 2.87 -29.90
N LYS A 5 39.25 2.45 -30.87
CA LYS A 5 39.46 2.31 -32.35
C LYS A 5 40.07 0.99 -32.87
N ILE A 6 39.74 0.44 -34.05
CA ILE A 6 38.69 0.57 -35.08
C ILE A 6 38.98 -0.51 -36.15
N GLU A 7 37.91 -1.05 -36.77
CA GLU A 7 37.72 -1.53 -38.16
C GLU A 7 38.62 -2.53 -38.93
N LYS A 8 37.87 -3.28 -39.77
CA LYS A 8 38.09 -3.72 -41.17
C LYS A 8 38.71 -5.10 -41.39
N ASN A 9 37.88 -6.01 -41.92
CA ASN A 9 38.00 -6.43 -43.32
C ASN A 9 36.72 -7.08 -43.83
N ALA A 10 36.15 -6.48 -44.88
CA ALA A 10 35.21 -7.10 -45.80
C ALA A 10 35.96 -7.32 -47.12
N VAL A 11 35.94 -8.53 -47.67
CA VAL A 11 36.21 -8.80 -49.08
C VAL A 11 35.19 -9.82 -49.59
N ILE A 12 34.54 -9.39 -50.66
CA ILE A 12 33.50 -10.02 -51.45
C ILE A 12 34.14 -11.05 -52.41
N ASN A 13 33.47 -12.18 -52.66
CA ASN A 13 33.32 -12.62 -54.06
C ASN A 13 32.03 -13.43 -54.29
N PRO A 14 31.28 -13.15 -55.37
CA PRO A 14 29.92 -13.62 -55.60
C PRO A 14 29.87 -14.77 -56.61
N GLU A 15 28.95 -15.73 -56.42
CA GLU A 15 28.41 -16.55 -57.52
C GLU A 15 27.14 -17.28 -57.03
N PHE A 16 25.99 -16.61 -57.12
CA PHE A 16 24.68 -17.27 -57.03
C PHE A 16 24.03 -17.19 -58.41
N THR A 17 24.21 -18.26 -59.19
CA THR A 17 23.46 -18.51 -60.41
C THR A 17 22.05 -18.99 -60.06
N PHE A 18 21.05 -18.25 -60.54
CA PHE A 18 19.64 -18.63 -60.43
C PHE A 18 19.36 -19.94 -61.18
N PHE A 19 19.16 -21.03 -60.44
CA PHE A 19 18.57 -22.26 -60.98
C PHE A 19 17.07 -22.04 -61.22
N ASN A 20 16.73 -21.67 -62.46
CA ASN A 20 15.35 -21.54 -62.91
C ASN A 20 14.79 -22.93 -63.30
N GLY A 21 14.52 -23.76 -62.30
CA GLY A 21 13.86 -25.06 -62.47
C GLY A 21 12.34 -24.90 -62.47
N LYS A 22 11.69 -25.14 -63.63
CA LYS A 22 10.23 -25.26 -63.75
C LYS A 22 9.70 -26.38 -62.85
N MET A 23 9.36 -26.07 -61.59
CA MET A 23 8.58 -26.96 -60.74
C MET A 23 7.19 -27.16 -61.36
N ARG A 24 6.86 -28.41 -61.70
CA ARG A 24 5.58 -28.82 -62.29
C ARG A 24 4.42 -28.35 -61.40
N ARG A 25 3.34 -27.86 -62.02
CA ARG A 25 2.14 -27.28 -61.38
C ARG A 25 1.55 -28.17 -60.26
N LYS A 26 1.67 -29.51 -60.38
CA LYS A 26 1.26 -30.47 -59.34
C LYS A 26 2.06 -30.36 -58.04
N THR A 27 3.37 -30.11 -58.11
CA THR A 27 4.24 -30.00 -56.94
C THR A 27 3.97 -28.71 -56.16
N LYS A 28 3.66 -27.60 -56.86
CA LYS A 28 3.24 -26.35 -56.22
C LYS A 28 1.90 -26.50 -55.48
N ILE A 29 0.96 -27.24 -56.05
CA ILE A 29 -0.36 -27.50 -55.44
C ILE A 29 -0.21 -28.38 -54.20
N LEU A 30 0.62 -29.43 -54.26
CA LEU A 30 0.89 -30.29 -53.10
C LEU A 30 1.63 -29.53 -51.98
N SER A 31 2.63 -28.70 -52.31
CA SER A 31 3.32 -27.91 -51.29
C SER A 31 2.42 -26.85 -50.65
N SER A 32 1.52 -26.23 -51.43
CA SER A 32 0.54 -25.28 -50.86
C SER A 32 -0.51 -25.98 -50.00
N LEU A 33 -0.97 -27.19 -50.38
CA LEU A 33 -1.89 -27.99 -49.57
C LEU A 33 -1.24 -28.48 -48.28
N ALA A 34 0.02 -28.88 -48.32
CA ALA A 34 0.77 -29.28 -47.13
C ALA A 34 0.97 -28.09 -46.18
N LEU A 35 1.28 -26.91 -46.69
CA LEU A 35 1.39 -25.69 -45.88
C LEU A 35 0.04 -25.31 -45.25
N LEU A 36 -1.05 -25.40 -46.02
CA LEU A 36 -2.40 -25.13 -45.52
C LEU A 36 -2.81 -26.14 -44.44
N ALA A 37 -2.45 -27.41 -44.60
CA ALA A 37 -2.69 -28.46 -43.62
C ALA A 37 -1.88 -28.23 -42.34
N VAL A 38 -0.62 -27.79 -42.43
CA VAL A 38 0.19 -27.44 -41.25
C VAL A 38 -0.36 -26.22 -40.53
N ILE A 39 -0.84 -25.21 -41.27
CA ILE A 39 -1.49 -24.02 -40.68
C ILE A 39 -2.80 -24.42 -40.00
N LEU A 40 -3.63 -25.25 -40.64
CA LEU A 40 -4.87 -25.76 -40.05
C LEU A 40 -4.61 -26.63 -38.82
N LEU A 41 -3.59 -27.50 -38.85
CA LEU A 41 -3.19 -28.31 -37.70
C LEU A 41 -2.66 -27.43 -36.57
N GLY A 42 -1.89 -26.39 -36.91
CA GLY A 42 -1.43 -25.36 -35.97
C GLY A 42 -2.59 -24.59 -35.34
N CYS A 43 -3.58 -24.16 -36.13
CA CYS A 43 -4.79 -23.51 -35.64
C CYS A 43 -5.63 -24.45 -34.75
N VAL A 44 -5.79 -25.72 -35.13
CA VAL A 44 -6.51 -26.72 -34.32
C VAL A 44 -5.78 -27.00 -33.01
N LEU A 45 -4.45 -27.09 -33.02
CA LEU A 45 -3.64 -27.27 -31.80
C LEU A 45 -3.63 -26.02 -30.91
N ILE A 46 -3.68 -24.81 -31.49
CA ILE A 46 -3.83 -23.56 -30.75
C ILE A 46 -5.22 -23.45 -30.13
N ILE A 47 -6.27 -23.82 -30.88
CA ILE A 47 -7.65 -23.86 -30.38
C ILE A 47 -7.81 -24.95 -29.30
N GLN A 48 -7.18 -26.12 -29.46
CA GLN A 48 -7.20 -27.18 -28.45
C GLN A 48 -6.37 -26.83 -27.20
N ARG A 49 -5.22 -26.16 -27.33
CA ARG A 49 -4.50 -25.60 -26.17
C ARG A 49 -5.26 -24.46 -25.48
N GLY A 50 -6.12 -23.74 -26.21
CA GLY A 50 -7.08 -22.78 -25.63
C GLY A 50 -8.34 -23.41 -25.04
N LEU A 51 -8.53 -24.73 -25.17
CA LEU A 51 -9.68 -25.49 -24.67
C LEU A 51 -9.32 -26.51 -23.59
N GLU A 52 -8.04 -26.76 -23.30
CA GLU A 52 -7.66 -27.36 -22.04
C GLU A 52 -8.01 -26.35 -20.94
N LYS A 53 -9.18 -26.57 -20.32
CA LYS A 53 -9.57 -25.90 -19.07
C LYS A 53 -8.36 -25.99 -18.13
N PRO A 54 -7.71 -24.88 -17.74
CA PRO A 54 -6.91 -24.94 -16.52
C PRO A 54 -7.90 -25.36 -15.42
N GLU A 55 -7.58 -26.43 -14.69
CA GLU A 55 -8.18 -26.65 -13.38
C GLU A 55 -7.93 -25.35 -12.61
N GLY A 56 -8.99 -24.60 -12.33
CA GLY A 56 -8.86 -23.26 -11.76
C GLY A 56 -7.99 -23.32 -10.51
N LYS A 57 -6.99 -22.46 -10.40
CA LYS A 57 -6.07 -22.42 -9.24
C LYS A 57 -6.78 -22.07 -7.92
N PHE A 58 -8.10 -21.86 -7.95
CA PHE A 58 -9.00 -21.63 -6.81
C PHE A 58 -9.00 -22.74 -5.74
N GLU A 59 -8.61 -23.98 -6.07
CA GLU A 59 -8.67 -25.09 -5.10
C GLU A 59 -7.47 -25.17 -4.15
N THR A 60 -6.31 -24.64 -4.54
CA THR A 60 -5.05 -24.75 -3.76
C THR A 60 -4.48 -23.39 -3.39
N ILE A 61 -5.28 -22.58 -2.70
CA ILE A 61 -4.74 -21.44 -1.95
C ILE A 61 -4.27 -21.99 -0.62
N THR A 62 -2.94 -22.06 -0.46
CA THR A 62 -2.35 -22.30 0.84
C THR A 62 -2.43 -20.97 1.57
N TYR A 63 -3.45 -20.78 2.40
CA TYR A 63 -3.42 -19.66 3.33
C TYR A 63 -2.13 -19.80 4.13
N PRO A 64 -1.27 -18.76 4.15
CA PRO A 64 -0.11 -18.79 5.03
C PRO A 64 -0.64 -19.14 6.41
N LEU A 65 0.03 -20.07 7.10
CA LEU A 65 -0.27 -20.40 8.48
C LEU A 65 -0.06 -19.09 9.26
N SER A 66 -1.13 -18.32 9.40
CA SER A 66 -1.14 -17.13 10.23
C SER A 66 -1.07 -17.70 11.64
N ILE A 67 0.16 -17.82 12.14
CA ILE A 67 0.40 -18.14 13.54
C ILE A 67 -0.28 -17.01 14.27
N ASN A 68 -1.48 -17.31 14.77
CA ASN A 68 -2.42 -16.48 15.50
C ASN A 68 -1.82 -15.16 15.98
N TYR A 69 -2.48 -14.05 15.62
CA TYR A 69 -2.53 -12.72 16.25
C TYR A 69 -2.02 -12.61 17.70
N MET A 70 -0.77 -12.97 17.91
CA MET A 70 0.02 -12.52 19.03
C MET A 70 1.05 -11.67 18.33
N ALA A 71 0.81 -10.35 18.36
CA ALA A 71 1.90 -9.39 18.34
C ALA A 71 3.03 -10.03 19.12
N PHE A 72 4.24 -10.09 18.53
CA PHE A 72 5.43 -10.65 19.17
C PHE A 72 5.32 -10.32 20.66
N LYS A 73 4.93 -11.30 21.48
CA LYS A 73 4.68 -11.07 22.90
C LYS A 73 5.95 -11.56 23.52
N PRO A 74 6.99 -10.71 23.60
CA PRO A 74 8.14 -11.12 24.38
C PRO A 74 7.59 -11.51 25.75
N ARG A 75 8.04 -12.65 26.27
CA ARG A 75 8.01 -12.84 27.72
C ARG A 75 9.01 -11.84 28.28
N LEU A 76 8.61 -10.58 28.33
CA LEU A 76 9.21 -9.64 29.23
C LEU A 76 8.77 -10.14 30.59
N GLU A 77 9.73 -10.58 31.40
CA GLU A 77 9.50 -10.49 32.84
C GLU A 77 9.14 -9.03 33.07
N GLU A 78 7.89 -8.81 33.46
CA GLU A 78 7.43 -7.48 33.84
C GLU A 78 8.31 -7.10 35.01
N ILE A 79 9.34 -6.30 34.73
CA ILE A 79 10.24 -5.80 35.75
C ILE A 79 9.30 -5.00 36.63
N SER A 80 9.00 -5.54 37.81
CA SER A 80 8.22 -4.86 38.83
C SER A 80 8.93 -3.55 39.08
N ALA A 81 8.41 -2.48 38.47
CA ALA A 81 9.06 -1.19 38.48
C ALA A 81 9.23 -0.81 39.95
N PHE A 82 10.47 -0.58 40.36
CA PHE A 82 10.74 0.04 41.64
C PHE A 82 9.88 1.29 41.71
N ARG A 83 9.05 1.40 42.75
CA ARG A 83 8.26 2.60 43.01
C ARG A 83 9.23 3.78 42.90
N ALA A 84 9.04 4.64 41.90
CA ALA A 84 9.95 5.75 41.64
C ALA A 84 10.01 6.60 42.92
N SER A 85 11.14 6.52 43.62
CA SER A 85 11.37 7.15 44.92
C SER A 85 12.51 8.14 44.81
N ALA A 86 12.50 8.93 43.73
CA ALA A 86 13.42 10.05 43.60
C ALA A 86 13.07 11.10 44.67
N PRO A 87 14.05 11.63 45.41
CA PRO A 87 13.83 12.72 46.36
C PRO A 87 13.18 13.92 45.66
N THR A 88 12.09 14.43 46.21
CA THR A 88 11.45 15.65 45.71
C THR A 88 12.17 16.89 46.22
N TYR A 89 12.21 17.95 45.42
CA TYR A 89 12.74 19.25 45.81
C TYR A 89 11.67 20.34 45.72
N PRO A 90 11.68 21.34 46.61
CA PRO A 90 10.78 22.48 46.50
C PRO A 90 11.23 23.43 45.37
N LEU A 91 10.27 24.05 44.72
CA LEU A 91 10.50 25.17 43.83
C LEU A 91 10.26 26.50 44.58
N PRO A 92 11.04 27.57 44.31
CA PRO A 92 12.15 27.64 43.36
C PRO A 92 13.43 26.94 43.85
N LEU A 93 14.18 26.37 42.92
CA LEU A 93 15.39 25.58 43.15
C LEU A 93 16.50 26.42 43.82
N ASN A 94 17.16 25.85 44.83
CA ASN A 94 18.41 26.41 45.33
C ASN A 94 19.58 25.89 44.48
N LEU A 95 20.09 26.73 43.57
CA LEU A 95 21.17 26.39 42.65
C LEU A 95 22.46 25.91 43.36
N ASN A 96 22.69 26.30 44.62
CA ASN A 96 23.85 25.86 45.40
C ASN A 96 23.78 24.39 45.84
N LEU A 97 22.60 23.76 45.76
CA LEU A 97 22.38 22.35 46.10
C LEU A 97 22.45 21.42 44.88
N VAL A 98 22.72 21.95 43.68
CA VAL A 98 22.72 21.18 42.44
C VAL A 98 24.09 20.55 42.19
N GLU A 99 24.18 19.23 42.33
CA GLU A 99 25.38 18.42 42.17
C GLU A 99 25.76 18.21 40.68
N ASN A 100 26.17 19.29 39.99
CA ASN A 100 26.79 19.32 38.63
C ASN A 100 26.57 20.67 37.90
N LEU A 101 26.02 21.69 38.55
CA LEU A 101 25.66 22.95 37.90
C LEU A 101 26.85 23.60 37.15
N GLU A 102 28.06 23.51 37.71
CA GLU A 102 29.27 24.04 37.08
C GLU A 102 29.57 23.38 35.72
N GLN A 103 29.35 22.06 35.60
CA GLN A 103 29.62 21.29 34.38
C GLN A 103 28.70 21.68 33.22
N VAL A 104 27.49 22.18 33.52
CA VAL A 104 26.51 22.62 32.52
C VAL A 104 26.37 24.13 32.43
N SER A 105 27.09 24.89 33.27
CA SER A 105 26.98 26.35 33.36
C SER A 105 27.27 27.07 32.05
N SER A 106 28.18 26.54 31.24
CA SER A 106 28.52 27.08 29.91
C SER A 106 27.37 26.99 28.90
N LEU A 107 26.41 26.08 29.13
CA LEU A 107 25.24 25.89 28.28
C LEU A 107 24.04 26.74 28.73
N LEU A 108 24.10 27.35 29.91
CA LEU A 108 22.99 28.07 30.54
C LEU A 108 23.23 29.58 30.53
N ASN A 109 22.44 30.33 29.75
CA ASN A 109 22.40 31.78 29.87
C ASN A 109 21.56 32.22 31.10
N GLN A 110 21.54 33.52 31.41
CA GLN A 110 20.81 34.04 32.59
C GLN A 110 19.30 33.74 32.56
N GLU A 111 18.69 33.74 31.37
CA GLU A 111 17.28 33.38 31.21
C GLU A 111 17.05 31.90 31.53
N ALA A 112 17.92 31.02 31.03
CA ALA A 112 17.86 29.59 31.26
C ALA A 112 18.05 29.25 32.75
N LEU A 113 18.98 29.93 33.42
CA LEU A 113 19.17 29.80 34.88
C LEU A 113 17.93 30.25 35.65
N SER A 114 17.28 31.34 35.22
CA SER A 114 16.05 31.84 35.85
C SER A 114 14.90 30.83 35.69
N LYS A 115 14.76 30.24 34.49
CA LYS A 115 13.78 29.18 34.21
C LYS A 115 14.08 27.90 35.00
N LEU A 116 15.34 27.48 35.07
CA LEU A 116 15.76 26.34 35.87
C LEU A 116 15.43 26.54 37.35
N LYS A 117 15.68 27.73 37.88
CA LYS A 117 15.35 28.08 39.27
C LYS A 117 13.85 28.03 39.52
N LEU A 118 13.02 28.56 38.62
CA LEU A 118 11.57 28.61 38.81
C LEU A 118 10.90 27.25 38.61
N ASN A 119 11.30 26.52 37.57
CA ASN A 119 10.59 25.32 37.09
C ASN A 119 11.26 24.01 37.52
N GLY A 120 12.52 24.06 37.99
CA GLY A 120 13.32 22.87 38.28
C GLY A 120 13.87 22.17 37.03
N PHE A 121 13.54 22.66 35.84
CA PHE A 121 14.09 22.22 34.56
C PHE A 121 14.14 23.39 33.58
N VAL A 122 14.96 23.25 32.55
CA VAL A 122 15.02 24.18 31.43
C VAL A 122 15.32 23.43 30.15
N VAL A 123 14.66 23.82 29.05
CA VAL A 123 14.97 23.34 27.72
C VAL A 123 15.83 24.38 27.03
N ILE A 124 17.01 23.97 26.58
CA ILE A 124 17.94 24.79 25.83
C ILE A 124 18.11 24.23 24.42
N ARG A 125 18.48 25.09 23.48
CA ARG A 125 18.78 24.64 22.12
C ARG A 125 20.07 23.84 22.13
N GLY A 126 19.99 22.56 21.76
CA GLY A 126 21.17 21.74 21.51
C GLY A 126 21.83 22.10 20.17
N ASN A 127 23.15 21.88 20.09
CA ASN A 127 23.92 22.02 18.84
C ASN A 127 24.23 20.66 18.19
N PHE A 128 23.47 19.63 18.57
CA PHE A 128 23.68 18.26 18.14
C PHE A 128 22.69 17.88 17.06
N THR A 129 23.17 17.13 16.07
CA THR A 129 22.34 16.55 15.00
C THR A 129 22.01 15.08 15.25
N ASP A 130 22.73 14.42 16.17
CA ASP A 130 22.56 13.02 16.53
C ASP A 130 22.44 12.87 18.05
N ILE A 131 21.41 12.17 18.50
CA ILE A 131 21.18 11.86 19.92
C ILE A 131 22.31 10.99 20.51
N SER A 132 22.95 10.14 19.70
CA SER A 132 24.04 9.27 20.13
C SER A 132 25.27 10.08 20.57
N GLU A 133 25.53 11.19 19.88
CA GLU A 133 26.61 12.11 20.20
C GLU A 133 26.39 12.76 21.57
N VAL A 134 25.15 13.18 21.86
CA VAL A 134 24.78 13.76 23.17
C VAL A 134 25.09 12.78 24.29
N TYR A 135 24.63 11.54 24.19
CA TYR A 135 24.85 10.54 25.24
C TYR A 135 26.33 10.16 25.40
N ARG A 136 27.10 10.16 24.31
CA ARG A 136 28.56 9.96 24.38
C ARG A 136 29.25 11.11 25.11
N GLN A 137 28.94 12.35 24.75
CA GLN A 137 29.56 13.53 25.38
C GLN A 137 29.21 13.64 26.87
N LEU A 138 27.94 13.39 27.24
CA LEU A 138 27.55 13.36 28.65
C LEU A 138 28.35 12.33 29.44
N ARG A 139 28.53 11.12 28.87
CA ARG A 139 29.33 10.06 29.47
C ARG A 139 30.81 10.43 29.61
N GLU A 140 31.41 10.98 28.56
CA GLU A 140 32.83 11.40 28.56
C GLU A 140 33.09 12.55 29.53
N ALA A 141 32.12 13.46 29.70
CA ALA A 141 32.18 14.56 30.65
C ALA A 141 31.83 14.16 32.10
N GLY A 142 31.40 12.91 32.34
CA GLY A 142 30.94 12.46 33.65
C GLY A 142 29.62 13.11 34.12
N ILE A 143 28.85 13.67 33.19
CA ILE A 143 27.54 14.28 33.46
C ILE A 143 26.48 13.17 33.48
N PRO A 144 25.66 13.05 34.55
CA PRO A 144 24.57 12.09 34.59
C PRO A 144 23.59 12.28 33.42
N ALA A 145 23.32 11.20 32.67
CA ALA A 145 22.37 11.21 31.58
C ALA A 145 21.00 10.74 32.04
N TYR A 146 19.96 11.50 31.69
CA TYR A 146 18.57 11.07 31.82
C TYR A 146 18.15 10.33 30.55
N ILE A 147 17.82 9.05 30.67
CA ILE A 147 17.34 8.22 29.56
C ILE A 147 15.81 8.17 29.67
N SER A 148 15.14 8.86 28.75
CA SER A 148 13.68 8.79 28.63
C SER A 148 13.26 7.62 27.72
N THR A 149 12.01 7.20 27.86
CA THR A 149 11.38 6.24 26.92
C THR A 149 11.49 6.73 25.47
N ASP A 150 11.36 8.03 25.22
CA ASP A 150 11.47 8.62 23.88
C ASP A 150 12.80 8.31 23.20
N SER A 151 13.90 8.26 23.96
CA SER A 151 15.21 7.92 23.40
C SER A 151 15.31 6.47 22.94
N VAL A 152 14.63 5.56 23.65
CA VAL A 152 14.54 4.14 23.27
C VAL A 152 13.60 3.97 22.08
N LEU A 153 12.44 4.64 22.11
CA LEU A 153 11.47 4.64 21.01
C LEU A 153 12.06 5.23 19.72
N PHE A 154 12.89 6.27 19.83
CA PHE A 154 13.62 6.83 18.69
C PHE A 154 14.53 5.78 18.03
N ILE A 155 15.34 5.06 18.82
CA ILE A 155 16.22 4.01 18.29
C ILE A 155 15.40 2.91 17.63
N TYR A 156 14.28 2.50 18.25
CA TYR A 156 13.37 1.52 17.66
C TYR A 156 12.81 2.00 16.32
N HIS A 157 12.37 3.26 16.24
CA HIS A 157 11.83 3.85 15.02
C HIS A 157 12.86 3.91 13.90
N VAL A 158 14.09 4.37 14.19
CA VAL A 158 15.19 4.41 13.20
C VAL A 158 15.53 3.01 12.70
N PHE A 159 15.59 2.02 13.58
CA PHE A 159 15.87 0.63 13.21
C PHE A 159 14.75 0.06 12.32
N PHE A 160 13.49 0.28 12.71
CA PHE A 160 12.32 -0.12 11.94
C PHE A 160 12.30 0.52 10.54
N GLU A 161 12.51 1.84 10.47
CA GLU A 161 12.54 2.59 9.21
C GLU A 161 13.65 2.07 8.30
N SER A 162 14.84 1.80 8.85
CA SER A 162 15.98 1.27 8.09
C SER A 162 15.69 -0.11 7.49
N ILE A 163 15.06 -1.02 8.25
CA ILE A 163 14.65 -2.34 7.74
C ILE A 163 13.59 -2.18 6.64
N LEU A 164 12.61 -1.32 6.86
CA LEU A 164 11.54 -1.11 5.90
C LEU A 164 12.07 -0.55 4.58
N MET A 165 12.98 0.44 4.64
CA MET A 165 13.64 0.99 3.47
C MET A 165 14.41 -0.06 2.67
N ASP A 166 15.17 -0.91 3.36
CA ASP A 166 15.94 -2.00 2.73
C ASP A 166 15.02 -3.02 2.04
N LEU A 167 13.93 -3.42 2.71
CA LEU A 167 12.92 -4.31 2.13
C LEU A 167 12.21 -3.67 0.92
N GLU A 168 11.84 -2.40 1.02
CA GLU A 168 11.17 -1.67 -0.05
C GLU A 168 12.06 -1.55 -1.29
N GLU A 169 13.33 -1.19 -1.10
CA GLU A 169 14.29 -1.00 -2.19
C GLU A 169 14.70 -2.33 -2.85
N ASN A 170 15.08 -3.32 -2.05
CA ASN A 170 15.71 -4.54 -2.54
C ASN A 170 14.70 -5.66 -2.87
N HIS A 171 13.49 -5.62 -2.31
CA HIS A 171 12.52 -6.70 -2.46
C HIS A 171 11.16 -6.23 -3.00
N PHE A 172 10.50 -5.27 -2.34
CA PHE A 172 9.12 -4.92 -2.70
C PHE A 172 9.01 -4.15 -3.99
N CYS A 173 9.88 -3.17 -4.25
CA CYS A 173 9.84 -2.40 -5.48
C CYS A 173 10.11 -3.27 -6.73
N PRO A 174 11.14 -4.15 -6.75
CA PRO A 174 11.32 -5.10 -7.84
C PRO A 174 10.13 -6.06 -8.00
N ALA A 175 9.64 -6.67 -6.92
CA ALA A 175 8.51 -7.59 -6.98
C ALA A 175 7.23 -6.90 -7.49
N LEU A 176 6.97 -5.66 -7.05
CA LEU A 176 5.82 -4.88 -7.51
C LEU A 176 5.92 -4.56 -9.00
N LYS A 177 7.12 -4.29 -9.50
CA LYS A 177 7.33 -4.03 -10.93
C LYS A 177 6.98 -5.25 -11.77
N GLU A 178 7.49 -6.42 -11.42
CA GLU A 178 7.23 -7.67 -12.13
C GLU A 178 5.75 -8.08 -12.05
N LEU A 179 5.15 -7.89 -10.87
CA LEU A 179 3.71 -8.09 -10.64
C LEU A 179 2.88 -7.20 -11.56
N LEU A 180 3.12 -5.89 -11.56
CA LEU A 180 2.35 -4.94 -12.36
C LEU A 180 2.55 -5.16 -13.86
N SER A 181 3.78 -5.46 -14.31
CA SER A 181 4.04 -5.74 -15.73
C SER A 181 3.22 -6.95 -16.19
N SER A 182 3.26 -8.05 -15.44
CA SER A 182 2.54 -9.28 -15.77
C SER A 182 1.02 -9.09 -15.73
N LEU A 183 0.50 -8.38 -14.72
CA LEU A 183 -0.93 -8.10 -14.59
C LEU A 183 -1.45 -7.19 -15.69
N VAL A 184 -0.69 -6.17 -16.11
CA VAL A 184 -1.10 -5.29 -17.22
C VAL A 184 -1.18 -6.06 -18.53
N GLU A 185 -0.19 -6.91 -18.83
CA GLU A 185 -0.19 -7.76 -20.03
C GLU A 185 -1.42 -8.69 -20.06
N GLU A 186 -1.70 -9.40 -18.96
CA GLU A 186 -2.85 -10.31 -18.91
C GLU A 186 -4.19 -9.54 -18.89
N ALA A 187 -4.25 -8.38 -18.22
CA ALA A 187 -5.44 -7.53 -18.23
C ALA A 187 -5.79 -7.04 -19.64
N GLU A 188 -4.79 -6.72 -20.46
CA GLU A 188 -4.99 -6.32 -21.86
C GLU A 188 -5.57 -7.49 -22.67
N VAL A 189 -5.03 -8.70 -22.51
CA VAL A 189 -5.53 -9.92 -23.17
C VAL A 189 -6.97 -10.23 -22.76
N VAL A 190 -7.28 -10.16 -21.47
CA VAL A 190 -8.64 -10.37 -20.94
C VAL A 190 -9.60 -9.32 -21.50
N TYR A 191 -9.20 -8.05 -21.45
CA TYR A 191 -9.99 -6.95 -22.01
C TYR A 191 -10.31 -7.18 -23.49
N GLU A 192 -9.32 -7.53 -24.33
CA GLU A 192 -9.52 -7.72 -25.77
C GLU A 192 -10.49 -8.86 -26.10
N ARG A 193 -10.46 -9.95 -25.32
CA ARG A 193 -11.30 -11.14 -25.55
C ARG A 193 -12.76 -10.98 -25.10
N LEU A 194 -13.04 -10.03 -24.23
CA LEU A 194 -14.38 -9.84 -23.68
C LEU A 194 -15.34 -9.17 -24.70
N PRO A 195 -16.63 -9.55 -24.68
CA PRO A 195 -17.62 -9.05 -25.63
C PRO A 195 -17.94 -7.58 -25.38
N GLU A 196 -18.03 -6.81 -26.46
CA GLU A 196 -18.40 -5.39 -26.43
C GLU A 196 -19.76 -5.16 -25.76
N GLY A 197 -19.87 -4.05 -25.02
CA GLY A 197 -21.11 -3.67 -24.31
C GLY A 197 -21.42 -4.47 -23.04
N SER A 198 -20.62 -5.47 -22.68
CA SER A 198 -20.78 -6.22 -21.43
C SER A 198 -20.24 -5.46 -20.20
N LEU A 199 -20.77 -5.78 -19.01
CA LEU A 199 -20.22 -5.27 -17.74
C LEU A 199 -18.77 -5.71 -17.58
N ALA A 200 -18.48 -6.98 -17.89
CA ALA A 200 -17.14 -7.54 -17.83
C ALA A 200 -16.12 -6.73 -18.65
N LYS A 201 -16.47 -6.35 -19.89
CA LYS A 201 -15.59 -5.55 -20.76
C LYS A 201 -15.31 -4.17 -20.17
N ARG A 202 -16.34 -3.51 -19.61
CA ARG A 202 -16.20 -2.22 -18.95
C ARG A 202 -15.33 -2.30 -17.70
N ALA A 203 -15.54 -3.33 -16.87
CA ALA A 203 -14.74 -3.54 -15.68
C ALA A 203 -13.26 -3.84 -16.03
N ALA A 204 -13.01 -4.76 -16.96
CA ALA A 204 -11.66 -5.06 -17.43
C ALA A 204 -10.94 -3.85 -18.06
N TYR A 205 -11.67 -2.97 -18.76
CA TYR A 205 -11.13 -1.71 -19.27
C TYR A 205 -10.62 -0.80 -18.16
N LEU A 206 -11.40 -0.66 -17.08
CA LEU A 206 -11.04 0.17 -15.93
C LEU A 206 -9.91 -0.47 -15.09
N ASP A 207 -9.87 -1.79 -14.97
CA ASP A 207 -8.77 -2.51 -14.30
C ASP A 207 -7.46 -2.39 -15.06
N LEU A 208 -7.51 -2.50 -16.40
CA LEU A 208 -6.35 -2.24 -17.25
C LEU A 208 -5.82 -0.82 -17.05
N ALA A 209 -6.70 0.18 -16.96
CA ALA A 209 -6.33 1.55 -16.66
C ALA A 209 -5.73 1.68 -15.25
N TYR A 210 -6.36 1.11 -14.23
CA TYR A 210 -5.91 1.12 -12.83
C TYR A 210 -4.50 0.56 -12.67
N LEU A 211 -4.24 -0.63 -13.23
CA LEU A 211 -2.94 -1.28 -13.21
C LEU A 211 -1.90 -0.50 -14.02
N SER A 212 -2.30 0.05 -15.18
CA SER A 212 -1.42 0.87 -16.03
C SER A 212 -0.98 2.16 -15.35
N VAL A 213 -1.85 2.80 -14.56
CA VAL A 213 -1.49 3.98 -13.74
C VAL A 213 -0.41 3.59 -12.72
N ALA A 214 -0.62 2.50 -11.97
CA ALA A 214 0.35 2.02 -10.99
C ALA A 214 1.70 1.71 -11.65
N TYR A 215 1.68 1.01 -12.79
CA TYR A 215 2.91 0.61 -13.47
C TYR A 215 3.65 1.82 -14.02
N LYS A 216 2.93 2.79 -14.63
CA LYS A 216 3.54 4.02 -15.16
C LYS A 216 4.13 4.91 -14.07
N LEU A 217 3.53 4.93 -12.88
CA LEU A 217 4.10 5.62 -11.72
C LEU A 217 5.42 4.99 -11.28
N LEU A 218 5.51 3.66 -11.30
CA LEU A 218 6.68 2.91 -10.87
C LEU A 218 7.81 2.92 -11.92
N ASP A 219 7.47 2.69 -13.19
CA ASP A 219 8.35 2.70 -14.35
C ASP A 219 7.95 3.80 -15.35
N PRO A 220 8.64 4.95 -15.36
CA PRO A 220 8.35 6.04 -16.29
C PRO A 220 8.56 5.68 -17.77
N SER A 221 9.30 4.62 -18.09
CA SER A 221 9.54 4.18 -19.48
C SER A 221 8.39 3.37 -20.06
N PHE A 222 7.54 2.80 -19.21
CA PHE A 222 6.36 2.04 -19.62
C PHE A 222 5.40 2.90 -20.47
N ALA A 223 4.86 2.34 -21.55
CA ALA A 223 3.84 2.99 -22.36
C ALA A 223 2.50 2.29 -22.11
N PRO A 224 1.49 2.97 -21.53
CA PRO A 224 0.16 2.39 -21.33
C PRO A 224 -0.47 1.93 -22.66
N PRO A 225 -1.27 0.85 -22.65
CA PRO A 225 -1.98 0.40 -23.84
C PRO A 225 -2.79 1.52 -24.50
N PRO A 226 -2.83 1.60 -25.86
CA PRO A 226 -3.52 2.68 -26.56
C PRO A 226 -5.00 2.83 -26.19
N SER A 227 -5.66 1.72 -25.85
CA SER A 227 -7.07 1.68 -25.43
C SER A 227 -7.36 2.53 -24.18
N VAL A 228 -6.45 2.52 -23.20
CA VAL A 228 -6.61 3.20 -21.90
C VAL A 228 -5.73 4.44 -21.75
N SER A 229 -4.83 4.71 -22.71
CA SER A 229 -3.79 5.74 -22.58
C SER A 229 -4.32 7.14 -22.21
N SER A 230 -5.44 7.59 -22.80
CA SER A 230 -6.04 8.88 -22.45
C SER A 230 -6.47 8.92 -20.98
N LEU A 231 -7.19 7.89 -20.54
CA LEU A 231 -7.72 7.77 -19.18
C LEU A 231 -6.59 7.70 -18.14
N VAL A 232 -5.55 6.91 -18.44
CA VAL A 232 -4.35 6.78 -17.61
C VAL A 232 -3.62 8.13 -17.48
N ASN A 233 -3.48 8.88 -18.56
CA ASN A 233 -2.80 10.18 -18.53
C ASN A 233 -3.59 11.23 -17.74
N GLU A 234 -4.92 11.20 -17.80
CA GLU A 234 -5.78 12.08 -17.00
C GLU A 234 -5.61 11.80 -15.49
N GLU A 235 -5.63 10.53 -15.08
CA GLU A 235 -5.40 10.13 -13.69
C GLU A 235 -3.99 10.50 -13.21
N LEU A 236 -2.98 10.21 -14.02
CA LEU A 236 -1.58 10.52 -13.72
C LEU A 236 -1.35 12.03 -13.53
N LYS A 237 -2.07 12.87 -14.26
CA LYS A 237 -1.98 14.33 -14.10
C LYS A 237 -2.41 14.73 -12.69
N LEU A 238 -3.56 14.23 -12.22
CA LEU A 238 -4.08 14.53 -10.88
C LEU A 238 -3.13 14.02 -9.78
N ILE A 239 -2.64 12.79 -9.91
CA ILE A 239 -1.68 12.18 -8.97
C ILE A 239 -0.36 12.96 -8.92
N ASN A 240 0.15 13.43 -10.06
CA ASN A 240 1.42 14.17 -10.09
C ASN A 240 1.29 15.61 -9.63
N GLU A 241 0.16 16.26 -9.87
CA GLU A 241 -0.11 17.60 -9.35
C GLU A 241 -0.31 17.58 -7.83
N ALA A 242 -0.97 16.55 -7.30
CA ALA A 242 -1.14 16.27 -5.87
C ALA A 242 -1.67 17.46 -5.05
N LYS A 243 -2.64 18.22 -5.58
CA LYS A 243 -3.11 19.48 -4.96
C LYS A 243 -4.55 19.47 -4.53
N GLU A 244 -5.36 18.62 -5.12
CA GLU A 244 -6.82 18.71 -5.02
C GLU A 244 -7.35 17.73 -3.99
N VAL A 245 -8.22 18.19 -3.09
CA VAL A 245 -8.70 17.40 -1.93
C VAL A 245 -9.99 16.64 -2.26
N GLU A 246 -10.81 17.16 -3.17
CA GLU A 246 -12.11 16.59 -3.53
C GLU A 246 -12.27 16.63 -5.05
N ARG A 247 -11.59 15.70 -5.74
CA ARG A 247 -11.66 15.63 -7.21
C ARG A 247 -12.00 14.24 -7.69
N LYS A 248 -12.98 14.20 -8.58
CA LYS A 248 -13.51 12.97 -9.14
C LYS A 248 -12.43 12.25 -9.96
N SER A 249 -12.12 11.01 -9.58
CA SER A 249 -11.21 10.14 -10.33
C SER A 249 -11.82 9.80 -11.70
N PRO A 250 -11.08 10.02 -12.81
CA PRO A 250 -11.48 9.55 -14.12
C PRO A 250 -11.78 8.05 -14.17
N ILE A 251 -11.02 7.23 -13.43
CA ILE A 251 -11.18 5.77 -13.42
C ILE A 251 -12.30 5.33 -12.47
N PHE A 252 -12.32 5.83 -11.23
CA PHE A 252 -13.22 5.32 -10.19
C PHE A 252 -14.53 6.09 -10.06
N GLY A 253 -14.60 7.30 -10.58
CA GLY A 253 -15.83 8.08 -10.62
C GLY A 253 -16.31 8.68 -9.29
N TYR A 254 -15.65 8.41 -8.16
CA TYR A 254 -15.86 9.10 -6.88
C TYR A 254 -14.74 10.12 -6.61
N GLU A 255 -14.92 10.96 -5.58
CA GLU A 255 -13.95 11.98 -5.18
C GLU A 255 -12.77 11.41 -4.39
N GLU A 256 -11.55 11.77 -4.79
CA GLU A 256 -10.31 11.38 -4.11
C GLU A 256 -9.51 12.60 -3.67
N ASP A 257 -8.83 12.46 -2.53
CA ASP A 257 -7.85 13.42 -2.02
C ASP A 257 -6.47 13.17 -2.63
N TYR A 258 -6.18 13.88 -3.72
CA TYR A 258 -4.89 13.79 -4.41
C TYR A 258 -3.73 14.39 -3.61
N THR A 259 -3.98 15.13 -2.52
CA THR A 259 -2.88 15.63 -1.68
C THR A 259 -2.11 14.52 -0.98
N GLN A 260 -2.73 13.34 -0.83
CA GLN A 260 -2.12 12.16 -0.22
C GLN A 260 -1.00 11.54 -1.07
N TYR A 261 -0.90 11.89 -2.36
CA TYR A 261 0.13 11.37 -3.25
C TYR A 261 1.46 12.16 -3.17
N LYS A 262 1.57 13.15 -2.28
CA LYS A 262 2.84 13.84 -1.99
C LYS A 262 3.78 12.93 -1.18
N PRO A 263 4.96 12.55 -1.71
CA PRO A 263 5.93 11.78 -0.95
C PRO A 263 6.35 12.50 0.34
N ARG A 264 6.52 11.73 1.41
CA ARG A 264 6.87 12.22 2.76
C ARG A 264 7.83 11.25 3.46
N GLY A 265 8.54 11.71 4.49
CA GLY A 265 9.51 10.87 5.22
C GLY A 265 10.66 10.40 4.33
N HIS A 266 11.11 9.15 4.54
CA HIS A 266 12.15 8.52 3.74
C HIS A 266 11.83 8.42 2.25
N TYR A 267 10.54 8.49 1.86
CA TYR A 267 10.17 8.43 0.45
C TYR A 267 10.63 9.63 -0.38
N THR A 268 11.15 10.68 0.27
CA THR A 268 11.71 11.85 -0.41
C THR A 268 13.19 11.70 -0.77
N THR A 269 13.87 10.65 -0.27
CA THR A 269 15.31 10.46 -0.36
C THR A 269 15.81 10.09 -1.76
N SER A 270 15.01 9.40 -2.57
CA SER A 270 15.37 9.00 -3.93
C SER A 270 14.16 9.06 -4.87
N ASP A 271 14.42 9.17 -6.17
CA ASP A 271 13.33 9.14 -7.15
C ASP A 271 12.67 7.77 -7.26
N LEU A 272 13.41 6.69 -6.93
CA LEU A 272 12.84 5.34 -6.81
C LEU A 272 11.76 5.32 -5.73
N PHE A 273 12.07 5.80 -4.53
CA PHE A 273 11.12 5.81 -3.42
C PHE A 273 9.93 6.74 -3.68
N LYS A 274 10.13 7.89 -4.33
CA LYS A 274 9.01 8.78 -4.71
C LYS A 274 8.03 8.07 -5.65
N ARG A 275 8.54 7.31 -6.62
CA ARG A 275 7.73 6.54 -7.58
C ARG A 275 7.01 5.40 -6.89
N TYR A 276 7.75 4.62 -6.08
CA TYR A 276 7.20 3.52 -5.29
C TYR A 276 6.08 4.01 -4.35
N PHE A 277 6.30 5.12 -3.63
CA PHE A 277 5.29 5.73 -2.77
C PHE A 277 4.01 6.04 -3.53
N LYS A 278 4.09 6.73 -4.67
CA LYS A 278 2.90 7.07 -5.46
C LYS A 278 2.16 5.83 -5.97
N ALA A 279 2.90 4.82 -6.44
CA ALA A 279 2.31 3.57 -6.91
C ALA A 279 1.61 2.81 -5.77
N MET A 280 2.26 2.65 -4.62
CA MET A 280 1.68 1.99 -3.45
C MET A 280 0.51 2.79 -2.85
N MET A 281 0.57 4.11 -2.87
CA MET A 281 -0.56 4.96 -2.45
C MET A 281 -1.76 4.76 -3.37
N TRP A 282 -1.56 4.75 -4.70
CA TRP A 282 -2.63 4.46 -5.66
C TRP A 282 -3.23 3.06 -5.43
N LEU A 283 -2.39 2.05 -5.27
CA LEU A 283 -2.82 0.66 -5.06
C LEU A 283 -3.52 0.44 -3.70
N GLY A 284 -3.15 1.22 -2.69
CA GLY A 284 -3.65 1.08 -1.33
C GLY A 284 -4.76 2.04 -0.93
N ARG A 285 -5.00 3.12 -1.68
CA ARG A 285 -6.07 4.10 -1.38
C ARG A 285 -7.34 3.85 -2.17
N MET A 286 -7.21 3.53 -3.46
CA MET A 286 -8.37 3.33 -4.32
C MET A 286 -9.15 2.11 -3.86
N ARG A 287 -10.44 2.32 -3.61
CA ARG A 287 -11.38 1.33 -3.11
C ARG A 287 -12.29 0.91 -4.24
N PHE A 288 -12.42 -0.40 -4.42
CA PHE A 288 -13.47 -0.97 -5.24
C PHE A 288 -14.70 -1.17 -4.35
N GLU A 289 -15.58 -0.16 -4.30
CA GLU A 289 -16.73 -0.12 -3.39
C GLU A 289 -17.69 -1.28 -3.73
N ALA A 290 -17.95 -2.14 -2.76
CA ALA A 290 -18.92 -3.23 -2.89
C ALA A 290 -20.37 -2.71 -2.78
N ASN A 291 -20.55 -1.53 -2.21
CA ASN A 291 -21.84 -0.91 -1.98
C ASN A 291 -21.73 0.62 -2.11
N ASP A 292 -22.68 1.23 -2.82
CA ASP A 292 -22.86 2.68 -2.81
C ASP A 292 -24.37 2.99 -2.82
N PRO A 293 -24.94 3.46 -1.69
CA PRO A 293 -26.36 3.79 -1.62
C PRO A 293 -26.79 4.90 -2.58
N LEU A 294 -25.88 5.81 -2.95
CA LEU A 294 -26.16 6.95 -3.83
C LEU A 294 -25.95 6.59 -5.29
N TYR A 295 -24.96 5.75 -5.59
CA TYR A 295 -24.63 5.30 -6.94
C TYR A 295 -24.49 3.77 -7.05
N PRO A 296 -25.59 2.99 -6.93
CA PRO A 296 -25.54 1.52 -6.95
C PRO A 296 -24.89 0.94 -8.21
N GLU A 297 -25.08 1.58 -9.37
CA GLU A 297 -24.45 1.16 -10.63
C GLU A 297 -22.92 1.33 -10.62
N LEU A 298 -22.40 2.30 -9.86
CA LEU A 298 -20.96 2.47 -9.71
C LEU A 298 -20.36 1.34 -8.87
N ALA A 299 -20.98 1.05 -7.72
CA ALA A 299 -20.59 -0.08 -6.89
C ALA A 299 -20.70 -1.43 -7.63
N ARG A 300 -21.71 -1.59 -8.51
CA ARG A 300 -21.83 -2.77 -9.38
C ARG A 300 -20.63 -2.91 -10.32
N VAL A 301 -20.21 -1.83 -10.98
CA VAL A 301 -19.02 -1.83 -11.85
C VAL A 301 -17.74 -2.10 -11.05
N GLN A 302 -17.59 -1.45 -9.89
CA GLN A 302 -16.41 -1.61 -9.04
C GLN A 302 -16.31 -2.99 -8.40
N THR A 303 -17.43 -3.62 -8.06
CA THR A 303 -17.45 -5.02 -7.63
C THR A 303 -16.98 -5.94 -8.75
N ALA A 304 -17.47 -5.71 -9.98
CA ALA A 304 -17.01 -6.48 -11.14
C ALA A 304 -15.51 -6.28 -11.41
N GLN A 305 -15.00 -5.05 -11.25
CA GLN A 305 -13.57 -4.74 -11.30
C GLN A 305 -12.77 -5.53 -10.25
N ALA A 306 -13.17 -5.47 -8.98
CA ALA A 306 -12.50 -6.21 -7.92
C ALA A 306 -12.44 -7.73 -8.19
N LEU A 307 -13.52 -8.31 -8.70
CA LEU A 307 -13.58 -9.72 -9.08
C LEU A 307 -12.64 -10.07 -10.24
N ILE A 308 -12.59 -9.23 -11.28
CA ILE A 308 -11.68 -9.43 -12.41
C ILE A 308 -10.23 -9.23 -11.99
N LEU A 309 -9.94 -8.24 -11.14
CA LEU A 309 -8.61 -8.01 -10.57
C LEU A 309 -8.12 -9.22 -9.74
N VAL A 310 -8.99 -9.80 -8.91
CA VAL A 310 -8.67 -11.02 -8.15
C VAL A 310 -8.45 -12.21 -9.08
N TYR A 311 -9.28 -12.36 -10.13
CA TYR A 311 -9.06 -13.37 -11.16
C TYR A 311 -7.70 -13.20 -11.86
N LEU A 312 -7.35 -11.98 -12.28
CA LEU A 312 -6.06 -11.68 -12.90
C LEU A 312 -4.91 -12.06 -11.96
N LEU A 313 -5.02 -11.73 -10.67
CA LEU A 313 -4.01 -12.06 -9.68
C LEU A 313 -3.79 -13.57 -9.50
N LEU A 314 -4.87 -14.36 -9.56
CA LEU A 314 -4.79 -15.82 -9.38
C LEU A 314 -4.33 -16.57 -10.63
N GLU A 315 -4.73 -16.11 -11.82
CA GLU A 315 -4.48 -16.81 -13.08
C GLU A 315 -3.20 -16.36 -13.78
N THR A 316 -2.64 -15.21 -13.43
CA THR A 316 -1.40 -14.70 -14.05
C THR A 316 -0.16 -15.37 -13.46
N ASP A 317 0.66 -15.95 -14.33
CA ASP A 317 2.01 -16.43 -13.99
C ASP A 317 3.08 -15.43 -14.45
N VAL A 318 4.09 -15.21 -13.61
CA VAL A 318 5.23 -14.34 -13.88
C VAL A 318 6.36 -15.17 -14.48
N LYS A 319 6.45 -15.14 -15.80
CA LYS A 319 7.32 -16.01 -16.61
C LYS A 319 8.79 -15.94 -16.20
N ASP A 320 9.28 -14.75 -15.88
CA ASP A 320 10.70 -14.53 -15.59
C ASP A 320 11.13 -15.04 -14.20
N LEU A 321 10.17 -15.25 -13.28
CA LEU A 321 10.44 -15.67 -11.89
C LEU A 321 9.93 -17.07 -11.56
N ASN A 322 9.25 -17.74 -12.48
CA ASN A 322 8.57 -19.02 -12.24
C ASN A 322 7.70 -18.98 -10.96
N ALA A 323 6.97 -17.88 -10.81
CA ALA A 323 6.13 -17.55 -9.66
C ALA A 323 4.76 -17.07 -10.14
N SER A 324 3.70 -17.23 -9.35
CA SER A 324 2.40 -16.65 -9.68
C SER A 324 2.33 -15.18 -9.28
N ALA A 325 1.50 -14.38 -9.96
CA ALA A 325 1.24 -13.00 -9.57
C ALA A 325 0.73 -12.92 -8.11
N PHE A 326 -0.15 -13.86 -7.72
CA PHE A 326 -0.59 -14.01 -6.32
C PHE A 326 0.58 -14.16 -5.34
N SER A 327 1.58 -15.01 -5.64
CA SER A 327 2.72 -15.20 -4.75
C SER A 327 3.62 -13.96 -4.63
N LEU A 328 3.76 -13.15 -5.69
CA LEU A 328 4.47 -11.87 -5.60
C LEU A 328 3.68 -10.85 -4.77
N TRP A 329 2.36 -10.82 -4.94
CA TRP A 329 1.50 -9.97 -4.11
C TRP A 329 1.60 -10.37 -2.64
N GLU A 330 1.54 -11.67 -2.31
CA GLU A 330 1.76 -12.17 -0.94
C GLU A 330 3.15 -11.81 -0.41
N GLY A 331 4.18 -11.91 -1.25
CA GLY A 331 5.56 -11.54 -0.93
C GLY A 331 5.74 -10.06 -0.56
N ILE A 332 4.79 -9.20 -0.93
CA ILE A 332 4.75 -7.78 -0.51
C ILE A 332 3.78 -7.62 0.67
N TYR A 333 2.59 -8.20 0.58
CA TYR A 333 1.51 -8.00 1.53
C TYR A 333 1.81 -8.63 2.90
N LEU A 334 2.28 -9.88 2.95
CA LEU A 334 2.49 -10.60 4.21
C LEU A 334 3.62 -9.99 5.06
N PRO A 335 4.80 -9.64 4.51
CA PRO A 335 5.81 -8.94 5.29
C PRO A 335 5.33 -7.57 5.79
N THR A 336 4.61 -6.83 4.94
CA THR A 336 4.05 -5.53 5.36
C THR A 336 3.02 -5.69 6.48
N SER A 337 2.16 -6.71 6.38
CA SER A 337 1.17 -7.06 7.41
C SER A 337 1.82 -7.49 8.72
N PHE A 338 2.94 -8.23 8.65
CA PHE A 338 3.71 -8.63 9.83
C PHE A 338 4.37 -7.44 10.53
N ILE A 339 4.92 -6.50 9.76
CA ILE A 339 5.69 -5.36 10.27
C ILE A 339 4.78 -4.24 10.79
N VAL A 340 3.70 -3.94 10.08
CA VAL A 340 2.85 -2.75 10.29
C VAL A 340 1.45 -3.10 10.80
N GLY A 341 1.06 -4.37 10.74
CA GLY A 341 -0.30 -4.84 11.04
C GLY A 341 -1.12 -5.11 9.78
N SER A 342 -2.14 -5.96 9.92
CA SER A 342 -3.03 -6.35 8.82
C SER A 342 -3.90 -5.19 8.34
N SER A 343 -4.40 -5.32 7.11
CA SER A 343 -5.34 -4.34 6.58
C SER A 343 -6.65 -4.36 7.37
N ASP A 344 -7.22 -3.18 7.56
CA ASP A 344 -8.54 -3.00 8.18
C ASP A 344 -9.67 -3.12 7.13
N ASP A 345 -9.35 -2.89 5.86
CA ASP A 345 -10.25 -3.07 4.72
C ASP A 345 -10.33 -4.55 4.29
N LEU A 346 -11.35 -4.91 3.50
CA LEU A 346 -11.45 -6.23 2.88
C LEU A 346 -10.27 -6.52 1.95
N THR A 347 -9.76 -7.74 2.04
CA THR A 347 -8.55 -8.17 1.33
C THR A 347 -8.88 -9.08 0.16
N VAL A 348 -7.86 -9.37 -0.65
CA VAL A 348 -7.93 -10.37 -1.72
C VAL A 348 -8.40 -11.72 -1.18
N TYR A 349 -7.98 -12.13 0.02
CA TYR A 349 -8.39 -13.40 0.62
C TYR A 349 -9.91 -13.48 0.86
N ASP A 350 -10.50 -12.40 1.40
CA ASP A 350 -11.95 -12.33 1.64
C ASP A 350 -12.72 -12.46 0.32
N TYR A 351 -12.25 -11.79 -0.72
CA TYR A 351 -12.85 -11.87 -2.06
C TYR A 351 -12.75 -13.28 -2.64
N ILE A 352 -11.62 -13.97 -2.48
CA ILE A 352 -11.47 -15.35 -2.98
C ILE A 352 -12.42 -16.31 -2.27
N GLU A 353 -12.57 -16.20 -0.94
CA GLU A 353 -13.52 -17.02 -0.19
C GLU A 353 -14.95 -16.83 -0.67
N VAL A 354 -15.39 -15.57 -0.81
CA VAL A 354 -16.75 -15.28 -1.29
C VAL A 354 -16.93 -15.70 -2.75
N MET A 355 -15.89 -15.55 -3.58
CA MET A 355 -15.90 -16.01 -4.98
C MET A 355 -16.14 -17.52 -5.04
N LYS A 356 -15.48 -18.28 -4.16
CA LYS A 356 -15.68 -19.73 -4.07
C LYS A 356 -17.10 -20.08 -3.61
N ASP A 357 -17.65 -19.37 -2.63
CA ASP A 357 -19.01 -19.59 -2.11
C ASP A 357 -20.09 -19.29 -3.17
N VAL A 358 -19.89 -18.27 -4.02
CA VAL A 358 -20.89 -17.80 -4.99
C VAL A 358 -20.74 -18.48 -6.36
N TYR A 359 -19.50 -18.65 -6.83
CA TYR A 359 -19.19 -19.14 -8.17
C TYR A 359 -18.62 -20.56 -8.20
N GLY A 360 -18.39 -21.20 -7.05
CA GLY A 360 -18.04 -22.62 -6.97
C GLY A 360 -16.64 -22.98 -7.48
N GLY A 361 -15.72 -22.01 -7.59
CA GLY A 361 -14.34 -22.21 -8.07
C GLY A 361 -14.17 -22.18 -9.59
N GLU A 362 -15.24 -22.03 -10.38
CA GLU A 362 -15.19 -21.89 -11.85
C GLU A 362 -15.36 -20.43 -12.30
N PHE A 363 -14.85 -19.46 -11.54
CA PHE A 363 -15.00 -18.05 -11.91
C PHE A 363 -14.21 -17.72 -13.18
N THR A 364 -14.90 -17.12 -14.14
CA THR A 364 -14.29 -16.44 -15.30
C THR A 364 -14.71 -14.97 -15.32
N PRO A 365 -13.97 -14.07 -15.99
CA PRO A 365 -14.35 -12.65 -16.08
C PRO A 365 -15.77 -12.40 -16.61
N LEU A 366 -16.33 -13.30 -17.43
CA LEU A 366 -17.70 -13.21 -17.91
C LEU A 366 -18.76 -13.45 -16.82
N SER A 367 -18.39 -14.09 -15.72
CA SER A 367 -19.30 -14.46 -14.62
C SER A 367 -19.84 -13.23 -13.88
N VAL A 368 -19.17 -12.08 -13.98
CA VAL A 368 -19.66 -10.81 -13.42
C VAL A 368 -20.91 -10.29 -14.14
N ASN A 369 -21.21 -10.77 -15.35
CA ASN A 369 -22.43 -10.40 -16.06
C ASN A 369 -23.69 -11.10 -15.52
N ASP A 370 -23.54 -12.08 -14.62
CA ASP A 370 -24.66 -12.71 -13.91
C ASP A 370 -25.06 -11.81 -12.72
N ASP A 371 -26.11 -11.01 -12.93
CA ASP A 371 -26.56 -10.01 -11.97
C ASP A 371 -26.99 -10.60 -10.62
N GLU A 372 -27.61 -11.79 -10.62
CA GLU A 372 -28.06 -12.43 -9.38
C GLU A 372 -26.86 -12.87 -8.54
N LYS A 373 -25.85 -13.47 -9.19
CA LYS A 373 -24.61 -13.87 -8.50
C LYS A 373 -23.79 -12.67 -8.06
N LEU A 374 -23.69 -11.63 -8.88
CA LEU A 374 -22.95 -10.43 -8.52
C LEU A 374 -23.57 -9.72 -7.32
N LEU A 375 -24.91 -9.62 -7.28
CA LEU A 375 -25.62 -9.05 -6.13
C LEU A 375 -25.44 -9.90 -4.87
N LYS A 376 -25.53 -11.23 -4.99
CA LYS A 376 -25.26 -12.16 -3.88
C LYS A 376 -23.83 -12.00 -3.36
N PHE A 377 -22.86 -11.83 -4.26
CA PHE A 377 -21.47 -11.57 -3.91
C PHE A 377 -21.33 -10.26 -3.10
N GLN A 378 -21.93 -9.16 -3.58
CA GLN A 378 -21.92 -7.88 -2.85
C GLN A 378 -22.44 -8.04 -1.42
N GLN A 379 -23.59 -8.69 -1.25
CA GLN A 379 -24.18 -8.93 0.08
C GLN A 379 -23.22 -9.68 1.02
N LEU A 380 -22.63 -10.78 0.56
CA LEU A 380 -21.74 -11.61 1.35
C LEU A 380 -20.40 -10.94 1.69
N VAL A 381 -19.91 -10.05 0.81
CA VAL A 381 -18.68 -9.27 1.07
C VAL A 381 -18.96 -8.16 2.09
N ILE A 382 -20.09 -7.46 1.98
CA ILE A 382 -20.49 -6.42 2.94
C ILE A 382 -20.65 -7.01 4.35
N GLU A 383 -21.23 -8.21 4.47
CA GLU A 383 -21.37 -8.90 5.76
C GLU A 383 -20.01 -9.29 6.40
N ARG A 384 -18.97 -9.45 5.59
CA ARG A 384 -17.61 -9.76 6.05
C ARG A 384 -16.81 -8.52 6.42
N ASP A 385 -17.24 -7.32 6.04
CA ASP A 385 -16.54 -6.08 6.33
C ASP A 385 -16.46 -5.83 7.84
N LYS A 386 -15.23 -5.68 8.33
CA LYS A 386 -14.92 -5.42 9.74
C LYS A 386 -14.15 -4.13 9.92
N SER A 387 -14.06 -3.30 8.88
CA SER A 387 -13.33 -2.05 8.90
C SER A 387 -13.81 -1.14 10.04
N ARG A 388 -12.84 -0.62 10.80
CA ARG A 388 -13.05 0.24 11.97
C ARG A 388 -12.58 1.66 11.72
N ILE A 389 -11.57 1.84 10.89
CA ILE A 389 -10.91 3.11 10.64
C ILE A 389 -11.30 3.63 9.27
N VAL A 390 -11.69 4.90 9.24
CA VAL A 390 -11.97 5.63 8.01
C VAL A 390 -10.83 6.60 7.72
N ASN A 391 -10.20 6.42 6.56
CA ASN A 391 -8.98 7.12 6.16
C ASN A 391 -9.21 8.30 5.19
N ALA A 392 -10.46 8.74 5.07
CA ALA A 392 -10.87 9.92 4.32
C ALA A 392 -11.96 10.65 5.12
N PRO A 393 -12.07 11.99 4.99
CA PRO A 393 -13.25 12.70 5.48
C PRO A 393 -14.51 12.01 4.96
N TRP A 394 -15.45 11.74 5.84
CA TRP A 394 -16.67 11.02 5.50
C TRP A 394 -17.85 11.62 6.23
N TRP A 395 -18.99 11.62 5.56
CA TRP A 395 -20.27 11.85 6.20
C TRP A 395 -20.83 10.52 6.72
N PRO A 396 -21.55 10.49 7.85
CA PRO A 396 -22.14 9.26 8.39
C PRO A 396 -22.87 8.39 7.36
N GLU A 397 -23.51 9.03 6.39
CA GLU A 397 -24.25 8.43 5.28
C GLU A 397 -23.37 7.70 4.26
N GLU A 398 -22.08 8.02 4.21
CA GLU A 398 -21.08 7.42 3.32
C GLU A 398 -20.43 6.17 3.93
N ARG A 399 -20.70 5.86 5.22
CA ARG A 399 -20.18 4.66 5.88
C ARG A 399 -20.45 3.36 5.13
N PRO A 400 -21.63 3.14 4.54
CA PRO A 400 -21.88 1.92 3.76
C PRO A 400 -21.00 1.79 2.51
N ARG A 401 -20.37 2.89 2.04
CA ARG A 401 -19.42 2.92 0.92
C ARG A 401 -18.03 2.42 1.28
N MET A 402 -17.80 2.14 2.56
CA MET A 402 -16.49 1.74 3.07
C MET A 402 -16.17 0.27 2.83
N ALA A 403 -17.21 -0.56 2.70
CA ALA A 403 -17.06 -1.95 2.33
C ALA A 403 -16.57 -2.05 0.88
N GLY A 404 -15.39 -2.63 0.68
CA GLY A 404 -14.83 -2.85 -0.65
C GLY A 404 -13.38 -3.33 -0.60
N LEU A 405 -12.90 -3.85 -1.72
CA LEU A 405 -11.52 -4.28 -1.86
C LEU A 405 -10.59 -3.07 -1.96
N ARG A 406 -9.41 -3.20 -1.35
CA ARG A 406 -8.23 -2.41 -1.72
C ARG A 406 -7.06 -3.34 -2.00
N PHE A 407 -6.42 -3.17 -3.15
CA PHE A 407 -5.38 -4.10 -3.60
C PHE A 407 -4.19 -4.17 -2.64
N MET A 408 -3.79 -3.03 -2.06
CA MET A 408 -2.80 -2.93 -0.98
C MET A 408 -3.35 -2.11 0.20
N GLY A 409 -4.49 -2.55 0.74
CA GLY A 409 -5.29 -1.81 1.73
C GLY A 409 -4.54 -1.20 2.92
N GLN A 410 -5.15 -0.15 3.48
CA GLN A 410 -4.59 0.59 4.60
C GLN A 410 -4.73 -0.21 5.90
N ARG A 411 -3.85 0.10 6.85
CA ARG A 411 -3.65 -0.70 8.06
C ARG A 411 -4.36 -0.05 9.23
N PHE A 412 -4.78 -0.89 10.17
CA PHE A 412 -5.34 -0.40 11.42
C PHE A 412 -4.27 0.32 12.24
N ILE A 413 -4.48 1.59 12.54
CA ILE A 413 -3.63 2.41 13.41
C ILE A 413 -4.39 2.79 14.68
N ILE A 414 -3.81 2.48 15.84
CA ILE A 414 -4.50 2.61 17.13
C ILE A 414 -4.85 4.08 17.47
N ASP A 415 -3.96 5.00 17.11
CA ASP A 415 -4.15 6.44 17.28
C ASP A 415 -5.29 6.94 16.37
N GLY A 416 -5.34 6.51 15.12
CA GLY A 416 -6.45 6.83 14.21
C GLY A 416 -7.79 6.33 14.72
N TYR A 417 -7.82 5.11 15.28
CA TYR A 417 -9.03 4.56 15.91
C TYR A 417 -9.47 5.37 17.13
N ILE A 418 -8.56 5.64 18.07
CA ILE A 418 -8.85 6.45 19.26
C ILE A 418 -9.36 7.84 18.85
N HIS A 419 -8.68 8.50 17.92
CA HIS A 419 -9.08 9.80 17.42
C HIS A 419 -10.47 9.78 16.77
N GLN A 420 -10.80 8.74 15.99
CA GLN A 420 -12.12 8.60 15.37
C GLN A 420 -13.22 8.39 16.41
N GLU A 421 -12.96 7.61 17.46
CA GLU A 421 -13.91 7.44 18.56
C GLU A 421 -14.08 8.73 19.36
N LEU A 422 -13.04 9.57 19.47
CA LEU A 422 -13.07 10.81 20.23
C LEU A 422 -13.40 12.05 19.39
N CYS A 423 -13.88 11.90 18.15
CA CYS A 423 -14.29 13.02 17.31
C CYS A 423 -15.70 12.84 16.74
N TYR A 424 -16.19 13.85 16.04
CA TYR A 424 -17.45 13.78 15.31
C TYR A 424 -17.40 12.64 14.28
N PRO A 425 -18.43 11.77 14.20
CA PRO A 425 -19.77 11.93 14.77
C PRO A 425 -19.98 11.34 16.18
N LYS A 426 -18.99 10.64 16.74
CA LYS A 426 -19.11 9.96 18.05
C LYS A 426 -19.17 10.95 19.21
N VAL A 427 -18.29 11.94 19.20
CA VAL A 427 -18.29 13.04 20.16
C VAL A 427 -18.88 14.29 19.49
N LYS A 428 -20.02 14.76 20.00
CA LYS A 428 -20.79 15.82 19.35
C LYS A 428 -20.06 17.16 19.42
N GLY A 429 -19.89 17.81 18.27
CA GLY A 429 -19.27 19.14 18.16
C GLY A 429 -17.74 19.15 18.22
N ARG A 430 -17.08 18.00 18.42
CA ARG A 430 -15.63 17.89 18.47
C ARG A 430 -15.07 17.47 17.10
N THR A 431 -14.59 18.43 16.32
CA THR A 431 -14.04 18.19 14.98
C THR A 431 -12.52 18.06 14.95
N MET A 432 -11.85 18.34 16.06
CA MET A 432 -10.39 18.29 16.17
C MET A 432 -9.98 17.52 17.42
N VAL A 433 -9.12 16.53 17.22
CA VAL A 433 -8.53 15.70 18.26
C VAL A 433 -7.17 16.25 18.71
N LYS A 434 -6.70 15.83 19.88
CA LYS A 434 -5.39 16.21 20.44
C LYS A 434 -4.55 14.96 20.65
N GLY A 435 -3.23 15.07 20.49
CA GLY A 435 -2.33 13.93 20.76
C GLY A 435 -2.40 13.41 22.22
N LEU A 436 -2.86 14.25 23.16
CA LEU A 436 -3.12 13.83 24.53
C LEU A 436 -4.27 12.81 24.63
N ASP A 437 -5.20 12.78 23.68
CA ASP A 437 -6.32 11.83 23.66
C ASP A 437 -5.80 10.39 23.64
N VAL A 438 -4.76 10.12 22.85
CA VAL A 438 -4.11 8.81 22.79
C VAL A 438 -3.51 8.43 24.15
N MET A 439 -2.88 9.40 24.83
CA MET A 439 -2.29 9.15 26.15
C MET A 439 -3.36 8.90 27.22
N ALA A 440 -4.46 9.66 27.17
CA ALA A 440 -5.59 9.50 28.08
C ALA A 440 -6.28 8.14 27.87
N ALA A 441 -6.55 7.75 26.62
CA ALA A 441 -7.11 6.44 26.29
C ALA A 441 -6.21 5.26 26.71
N LEU A 442 -4.90 5.49 26.85
CA LEU A 442 -3.94 4.52 27.39
C LEU A 442 -3.78 4.60 28.93
N GLY A 443 -4.58 5.41 29.61
CA GLY A 443 -4.67 5.49 31.08
C GLY A 443 -3.81 6.58 31.74
N SER A 444 -3.33 7.57 30.98
CA SER A 444 -2.56 8.69 31.55
C SER A 444 -3.47 9.70 32.25
N LYS A 445 -3.55 9.62 33.58
CA LYS A 445 -4.28 10.60 34.42
C LYS A 445 -3.85 12.04 34.17
N ARG A 446 -2.55 12.25 33.92
CA ARG A 446 -2.04 13.60 33.64
C ARG A 446 -2.55 14.14 32.30
N ALA A 447 -2.71 13.27 31.30
CA ALA A 447 -3.29 13.66 30.03
C ALA A 447 -4.79 14.01 30.20
N GLU A 448 -5.54 13.19 30.96
CA GLU A 448 -6.94 13.47 31.30
C GLU A 448 -7.11 14.84 31.98
N GLU A 449 -6.28 15.15 32.98
CA GLU A 449 -6.30 16.47 33.66
C GLU A 449 -6.04 17.64 32.70
N LEU A 450 -5.15 17.45 31.72
CA LEU A 450 -4.84 18.48 30.71
C LEU A 450 -5.91 18.57 29.62
N LEU A 451 -6.78 17.56 29.52
CA LEU A 451 -7.91 17.48 28.61
C LEU A 451 -9.22 17.88 29.28
N GLU A 452 -9.19 18.45 30.49
CA GLU A 452 -10.41 18.78 31.24
C GLU A 452 -11.37 19.69 30.45
N SER A 453 -10.84 20.62 29.65
CA SER A 453 -11.66 21.48 28.78
C SER A 453 -12.39 20.73 27.67
N GLU A 454 -11.89 19.55 27.26
CA GLU A 454 -12.51 18.74 26.21
C GLU A 454 -13.73 17.96 26.71
N LYS A 455 -13.87 17.79 28.03
CA LYS A 455 -15.03 17.13 28.65
C LYS A 455 -16.32 17.93 28.51
N GLU A 456 -16.22 19.20 28.12
CA GLU A 456 -17.39 20.02 27.76
C GLU A 456 -18.12 19.48 26.51
N TYR A 457 -17.43 18.70 25.66
CA TYR A 457 -18.06 18.07 24.50
C TYR A 457 -18.96 16.91 24.93
N PRO A 458 -20.26 16.91 24.55
CA PRO A 458 -21.19 15.86 24.94
C PRO A 458 -20.75 14.48 24.44
N GLY A 459 -20.65 13.53 25.38
CA GLY A 459 -20.27 12.14 25.14
C GLY A 459 -18.76 11.86 25.18
N TYR A 460 -17.92 12.88 25.40
CA TYR A 460 -16.46 12.69 25.44
C TYR A 460 -16.01 11.75 26.58
N GLU A 461 -16.45 12.00 27.82
CA GLU A 461 -16.04 11.19 28.98
C GLU A 461 -16.55 9.74 28.94
N GLU A 462 -17.71 9.49 28.34
CA GLU A 462 -18.25 8.14 28.20
C GLU A 462 -17.53 7.33 27.12
N GLN A 463 -16.94 8.02 26.15
CA GLN A 463 -16.33 7.45 24.96
C GLN A 463 -14.81 7.26 25.10
N LEU A 464 -14.16 8.09 25.93
CA LEU A 464 -12.77 7.95 26.38
C LEU A 464 -12.64 6.78 27.35
#